data_AF-A0AAD4P5J1-F1
#
_entry.id   AF-A0AAD4P5J1-F1
#
_cell.length_a   1.000
_cell.length_b   1.000
_cell.length_c   1.000
_cell.angle_alpha   90.00
_cell.angle_beta   90.00
_cell.angle_gamma   90.00
#
_symmetry.space_group_name_H-M   'P 1'
#
loop_
_entity.id
_entity.type
_entity.pdbx_description
1 polymer ?
#
loop_
_entity_poly.entity_id
_entity_poly.type
_entity_poly.pdbx_seq_one_letter_code
_entity_poly.pdbx_strand_id
1 'polypeptide(L)'
;MGLLVLWSFGHACFDIYALRVNMDLYTLINVRVTVVGDWVIATLSLAAACSSAGVIVLFSRDTVMCSSDDNEFACSVIQMSVLFAFMSWSLIAVSSYLMLCLLATL
;
A
#
# COMPACT_ATOMS: atom_id res chain seq x y z
N MET A 1 -4.71 -3.03 6.77
CA MET A 1 -3.79 -3.73 5.84
C MET A 1 -4.27 -5.11 5.39
N GLY A 2 -5.23 -5.78 6.06
CA GLY A 2 -5.75 -7.08 5.59
C GLY A 2 -6.35 -7.05 4.17
N LEU A 3 -6.98 -5.93 3.77
CA LEU A 3 -7.49 -5.75 2.41
C LEU A 3 -6.36 -5.71 1.36
N LEU A 4 -5.18 -5.16 1.69
CA LEU A 4 -4.02 -5.19 0.79
C LEU A 4 -3.51 -6.61 0.58
N VAL A 5 -3.59 -7.47 1.60
CA VAL A 5 -3.16 -8.88 1.49
C VAL A 5 -4.11 -9.64 0.56
N LEU A 6 -5.42 -9.46 0.73
CA LEU A 6 -6.42 -10.05 -0.16
C LEU A 6 -6.28 -9.52 -1.60
N TRP A 7 -6.00 -8.23 -1.76
CA TRP A 7 -5.76 -7.60 -3.05
C TRP A 7 -4.50 -8.17 -3.74
N SER A 8 -3.39 -8.24 -3.01
CA SER A 8 -2.13 -8.81 -3.50
C SER A 8 -2.29 -10.29 -3.86
N PHE A 9 -3.06 -11.05 -3.08
CA PHE A 9 -3.34 -12.45 -3.38
C PHE A 9 -4.18 -12.60 -4.65
N GLY A 10 -5.19 -11.75 -4.84
CA GLY A 10 -5.97 -11.69 -6.08
C GLY A 10 -5.10 -11.42 -7.30
N HIS A 11 -4.16 -10.48 -7.19
CA HIS A 11 -3.21 -10.15 -8.25
C HIS A 11 -2.24 -11.30 -8.55
N ALA A 12 -1.73 -11.98 -7.52
CA ALA A 12 -0.82 -13.13 -7.68
C ALA A 12 -1.52 -14.34 -8.32
N CYS A 13 -2.76 -14.64 -7.91
CA CYS A 13 -3.55 -15.69 -8.55
C CYS A 13 -3.84 -15.37 -10.02
N PHE A 14 -4.09 -14.10 -10.33
CA PHE A 14 -4.31 -13.65 -11.69
C PHE A 14 -3.06 -13.82 -12.57
N ASP A 15 -1.87 -13.50 -12.07
CA ASP A 15 -0.60 -13.71 -12.77
C ASP A 15 -0.31 -15.20 -13.04
N ILE A 16 -0.53 -16.06 -12.03
CA ILE A 16 -0.42 -17.52 -12.19
C ILE A 16 -1.42 -18.02 -13.22
N TYR A 17 -2.67 -17.54 -13.19
CA TYR A 17 -3.68 -17.93 -14.17
C TYR A 17 -3.25 -17.54 -15.60
N ALA A 18 -2.71 -16.34 -15.77
CA ALA A 18 -2.24 -15.85 -17.05
C ALA A 18 -1.06 -16.67 -17.61
N LEU A 19 -0.07 -16.99 -16.76
CA LEU A 19 1.05 -17.86 -17.13
C LEU A 19 0.59 -19.27 -17.52
N ARG A 20 -0.48 -19.78 -16.89
CA ARG A 20 -1.00 -21.14 -17.14
C ARG A 20 -1.80 -21.25 -18.43
N VAL A 21 -2.50 -20.19 -18.81
CA VAL A 21 -3.34 -20.17 -20.02
C VAL A 21 -2.52 -19.82 -21.28
N ASN A 22 -1.27 -19.34 -21.16
CA ASN A 22 -0.46 -18.85 -22.29
C ASN A 22 -1.26 -17.92 -23.23
N MET A 23 -2.24 -17.21 -22.67
CA MET A 23 -3.00 -16.21 -23.40
C MET A 23 -2.14 -14.95 -23.47
N ASP A 24 -2.07 -14.30 -24.62
CA ASP A 24 -1.53 -12.95 -24.73
C ASP A 24 -2.22 -12.07 -23.68
N LEU A 25 -1.45 -11.68 -22.66
CA LEU A 25 -1.90 -11.02 -21.42
C LEU A 25 -2.51 -9.62 -21.65
N TYR A 26 -2.61 -9.18 -22.90
CA TYR A 26 -3.01 -7.84 -23.29
C TYR A 26 -4.48 -7.72 -23.69
N THR A 27 -5.37 -8.43 -23.00
CA THR A 27 -6.78 -8.00 -23.06
C THR A 27 -6.87 -6.73 -22.21
N LEU A 28 -6.86 -5.56 -22.87
CA LEU A 28 -6.92 -4.18 -22.32
C LEU A 28 -7.80 -4.02 -21.07
N ILE A 29 -8.85 -4.85 -20.97
CA ILE A 29 -9.78 -4.95 -19.86
C ILE A 29 -9.11 -5.33 -18.52
N ASN A 30 -8.21 -6.31 -18.49
CA ASN A 30 -7.61 -6.76 -17.23
C ASN A 30 -6.63 -5.71 -16.67
N VAL A 31 -5.88 -5.04 -17.55
CA VAL A 31 -4.97 -3.96 -17.16
C VAL A 31 -5.75 -2.75 -16.61
N ARG A 32 -6.93 -2.42 -17.18
CA ARG A 32 -7.77 -1.33 -16.66
C ARG A 32 -8.33 -1.63 -15.26
N VAL A 33 -8.77 -2.86 -15.00
CA VAL A 33 -9.31 -3.25 -13.68
C VAL A 33 -8.23 -3.21 -12.61
N THR A 34 -7.03 -3.71 -12.93
CA THR A 34 -5.84 -3.60 -12.06
C THR A 34 -5.51 -2.14 -11.73
N VAL A 35 -5.43 -1.28 -12.75
CA VAL A 35 -5.13 0.15 -12.57
C VAL A 35 -6.13 0.83 -11.64
N VAL A 36 -7.43 0.62 -11.84
CA VAL A 36 -8.47 1.23 -11.00
C VAL A 36 -8.37 0.71 -9.57
N GLY A 37 -8.14 -0.60 -9.41
CA GLY A 37 -8.01 -1.23 -8.11
C GLY A 37 -6.78 -0.77 -7.33
N ASP A 38 -5.61 -0.70 -7.96
CA ASP A 38 -4.40 -0.16 -7.32
C ASP A 38 -4.57 1.29 -6.90
N TRP A 39 -5.31 2.09 -7.68
CA TRP A 39 -5.62 3.48 -7.33
C TRP A 39 -6.53 3.58 -6.09
N VAL A 40 -7.57 2.75 -6.01
CA VAL A 40 -8.45 2.67 -4.82
C VAL A 40 -7.68 2.20 -3.59
N ILE A 41 -6.85 1.17 -3.73
CA ILE A 41 -6.04 0.66 -2.62
C ILE A 41 -4.98 1.68 -2.17
N ALA A 42 -4.38 2.42 -3.11
CA ALA A 42 -3.44 3.49 -2.80
C ALA A 42 -4.12 4.61 -2.00
N THR A 43 -5.29 5.10 -2.41
CA THR A 43 -6.01 6.15 -1.68
C THR A 43 -6.43 5.70 -0.28
N LEU A 44 -6.90 4.45 -0.15
CA LEU A 44 -7.26 3.87 1.16
C LEU A 44 -6.04 3.72 2.08
N SER A 45 -4.88 3.32 1.54
CA SER A 45 -3.64 3.19 2.31
C SER A 45 -3.07 4.55 2.73
N LEU A 46 -3.19 5.58 1.88
CA LEU A 46 -2.83 6.95 2.24
C LEU A 46 -3.71 7.47 3.38
N ALA A 47 -5.03 7.27 3.27
CA ALA A 47 -5.97 7.68 4.31
C ALA A 47 -5.65 6.99 5.65
N ALA A 48 -5.34 5.69 5.63
CA ALA A 48 -4.91 4.96 6.80
C ALA A 48 -3.59 5.50 7.38
N ALA A 49 -2.58 5.74 6.54
CA ALA A 49 -1.28 6.27 6.96
C ALA A 49 -1.39 7.69 7.55
N CYS A 50 -2.18 8.58 6.93
CA CYS A 50 -2.45 9.92 7.45
C CYS A 50 -3.18 9.90 8.80
N SER A 51 -4.14 8.98 8.97
CA SER A 51 -4.84 8.79 10.25
C SER A 51 -3.86 8.34 11.35
N SER A 52 -2.99 7.36 11.05
CA SER A 52 -1.96 6.90 12.00
C SER A 52 -0.91 7.97 12.32
N ALA A 53 -0.52 8.79 11.35
CA ALA A 53 0.41 9.91 11.58
C ALA A 53 -0.18 10.97 12.53
N GLY A 54 -1.47 11.28 12.40
CA GLY A 54 -2.17 12.19 13.32
C GLY A 54 -2.17 11.68 14.76
N VAL A 55 -2.38 10.37 14.95
CA VAL A 55 -2.29 9.74 16.28
C VAL A 55 -0.87 9.83 16.85
N ILE A 56 0.19 9.66 16.04
CA ILE A 56 1.58 9.78 16.50
C ILE A 56 1.92 11.20 16.97
N VAL A 57 1.47 12.23 16.25
CA VAL A 57 1.69 13.63 16.65
C VAL A 57 1.00 13.92 17.98
N LEU A 58 -0.21 13.39 18.19
CA LEU A 58 -0.92 13.52 19.45
C LEU A 58 -0.20 12.77 20.58
N PHE A 59 0.25 11.55 20.32
CA PHE A 59 0.93 10.70 21.31
C PHE A 59 2.27 11.29 21.76
N SER A 60 3.06 11.81 20.81
CA SER A 60 4.37 12.44 21.07
C SER A 60 4.27 13.78 21.80
N ARG A 61 3.12 14.46 21.74
CA ARG A 61 2.92 15.77 22.39
C ARG A 61 2.24 15.68 23.76
N ASP A 62 1.36 14.71 23.97
CA ASP A 62 0.44 14.71 25.12
C ASP A 62 0.69 13.59 26.15
N THR A 63 1.35 12.49 25.77
CA THR A 63 1.52 11.35 26.68
C THR A 63 2.94 11.28 27.27
N VAL A 64 3.06 11.47 28.59
CA VAL A 64 4.28 11.18 29.39
C VAL A 64 4.66 9.69 29.33
N MET A 65 3.79 8.86 28.75
CA MET A 65 3.95 7.41 28.61
C MET A 65 5.10 6.97 27.68
N CYS A 66 5.54 7.82 26.75
CA CYS A 66 6.79 7.61 25.99
C CYS A 66 8.04 8.19 26.71
N SER A 67 7.89 8.93 27.81
CA SER A 67 9.00 9.52 28.57
C SER A 67 9.45 8.66 29.76
N SER A 68 8.73 7.59 30.07
CA SER A 68 9.18 6.58 31.02
C SER A 68 10.17 5.64 30.32
N ASP A 69 11.40 5.54 30.85
CA ASP A 69 12.55 4.75 30.34
C ASP A 69 12.20 3.34 29.79
N ASP A 70 11.14 2.69 30.29
CA ASP A 70 10.75 1.33 29.91
C ASP A 70 9.98 1.21 28.57
N ASN A 71 9.44 2.32 28.03
CA ASN A 71 8.50 2.30 26.88
C ASN A 71 8.99 3.04 25.62
N GLU A 72 10.22 3.56 25.59
CA GLU A 72 10.77 4.24 24.41
C GLU A 72 10.78 3.34 23.15
N PHE A 73 11.05 2.04 23.34
CA PHE A 73 11.07 1.07 22.25
C PHE A 73 9.72 0.98 21.53
N ALA A 74 8.61 0.96 22.28
CA ALA A 74 7.26 0.89 21.71
C ALA A 74 6.92 2.15 20.89
N CYS A 75 7.35 3.33 21.34
CA CYS A 75 7.16 4.60 20.64
C CYS A 75 7.86 4.58 19.27
N SER A 76 9.12 4.11 19.24
CA SER A 76 9.92 4.04 18.02
C SER A 76 9.34 3.06 16.98
N VAL A 77 8.82 1.91 17.41
CA VAL A 77 8.23 0.89 16.52
C VAL A 77 6.98 1.41 15.82
N ILE A 78 6.13 2.16 16.52
CA ILE A 78 4.92 2.77 15.93
C ILE A 78 5.31 3.82 14.89
N GLN A 79 6.30 4.66 15.18
CA GLN A 79 6.81 5.65 14.23
C GLN A 79 7.40 4.99 12.98
N MET A 80 8.22 3.95 13.14
CA MET A 80 8.80 3.20 12.03
C MET A 80 7.73 2.48 11.19
N SER A 81 6.66 1.99 11.83
CA SER A 81 5.54 1.35 11.13
C SER A 81 4.79 2.32 10.21
N VAL A 82 4.57 3.55 10.65
CA VAL A 82 3.91 4.59 9.83
C VAL A 82 4.80 5.06 8.69
N LEU A 83 6.11 5.20 8.92
CA LEU A 83 7.07 5.46 7.84
C LEU A 83 7.04 4.35 6.77
N PHE A 84 7.05 3.08 7.18
CA PHE A 84 6.93 1.96 6.26
C PHE A 84 5.61 1.96 5.49
N ALA A 85 4.51 2.37 6.12
CA ALA A 85 3.22 2.52 5.44
C ALA A 85 3.24 3.61 4.36
N PHE A 86 3.87 4.77 4.62
CA PHE A 86 4.07 5.83 3.62
C PHE A 86 4.97 5.36 2.46
N MET A 87 6.07 4.67 2.78
CA MET A 87 6.96 4.12 1.76
C MET A 87 6.20 3.11 0.89
N SER A 88 5.49 2.15 1.49
CA SER A 88 4.69 1.17 0.76
C SER A 88 3.66 1.83 -0.17
N TRP A 89 2.96 2.86 0.31
CA TRP A 89 2.03 3.64 -0.54
C TRP A 89 2.73 4.26 -1.76
N SER A 90 3.91 4.86 -1.57
CA SER A 90 4.66 5.47 -2.68
C SER A 90 5.10 4.45 -3.74
N LEU A 91 5.53 3.24 -3.32
CA LEU A 91 5.87 2.17 -4.25
C LEU A 91 4.65 1.69 -5.05
N ILE A 92 3.49 1.56 -4.40
CA ILE A 92 2.23 1.19 -5.07
C ILE A 92 1.86 2.26 -6.12
N ALA A 93 1.98 3.55 -5.76
CA ALA A 93 1.71 4.65 -6.68
C ALA A 93 2.63 4.61 -7.91
N VAL A 94 3.94 4.42 -7.72
CA VAL A 94 4.92 4.32 -8.82
C VAL A 94 4.60 3.11 -9.71
N SER A 95 4.29 1.95 -9.14
CA SER A 95 3.91 0.75 -9.90
C SER A 95 2.68 0.98 -10.78
N SER A 96 1.63 1.61 -10.21
CA SER A 96 0.41 1.93 -10.96
C SER A 96 0.66 2.91 -12.12
N TYR A 97 1.56 3.87 -11.92
CA TYR A 97 1.95 4.82 -12.95
C TYR A 97 2.71 4.15 -14.10
N LEU A 98 3.61 3.22 -13.79
CA LEU A 98 4.35 2.46 -14.82
C LEU A 98 3.42 1.56 -15.63
N MET A 99 2.45 0.90 -14.98
CA MET A 99 1.41 0.11 -15.65
C MET A 99 0.52 0.97 -16.56
N LEU A 100 0.13 2.16 -16.10
CA LEU A 100 -0.60 3.15 -16.92
C LEU A 100 0.21 3.61 -18.13
N CYS A 101 1.50 3.87 -17.95
CA CYS A 101 2.39 4.28 -19.03
C CYS A 101 2.52 3.17 -20.09
N LEU A 102 2.71 1.91 -19.64
CA LEU A 102 2.72 0.74 -20.51
C LEU A 102 1.42 0.59 -21.30
N LEU A 103 0.26 0.77 -20.65
CA LEU A 103 -1.05 0.75 -21.32
C LEU A 103 -1.17 1.86 -22.36
N ALA A 104 -0.64 3.05 -22.10
CA ALA A 104 -0.70 4.17 -23.05
C ALA A 104 0.21 3.96 -24.27
N THR A 105 1.26 3.16 -24.13
CA THR A 105 2.21 2.85 -25.22
C THR A 105 1.80 1.67 -26.10
N LEU A 106 0.72 0.96 -25.77
CA LEU A 106 0.27 -0.26 -26.46
C LEU A 106 -1.11 -0.07 -27.10
#